data_AF-A0A124FQV0-F1
#
_entry.id   AF-A0A124FQV0-F1
#
_cell.length_a   1.000
_cell.length_b   1.000
_cell.length_c   1.000
_cell.angle_alpha   90.00
_cell.angle_beta   90.00
_cell.angle_gamma   90.00
#
_symmetry.space_group_name_H-M   'P 1'
#
loop_
_entity.id
_entity.type
_entity.pdbx_description
1 polymer ?
#
loop_
_entity_poly.entity_id
_entity_poly.type
_entity_poly.pdbx_seq_one_letter_code
_entity_poly.pdbx_strand_id
1 'polypeptide(L)'
;MKYSDLIQFKPIESVVQLLDADKTASSGQLVSAFVISDEMAQKLTGFVITQFQFDQAVDNKGLLVMGNYGTGKSHLMSVISSIVKHVDLWTYLGNSKVAEATERIAGKFKVVRTEIGATTM
;
A
#
# COMPACT_ATOMS: atom_id res chain seq x y z
N MET A 1 -0.72 33.24 11.96
CA MET A 1 -0.95 32.06 11.11
C MET A 1 0.39 31.39 10.92
N LYS A 2 0.63 30.22 11.52
CA LYS A 2 1.94 29.56 11.44
C LYS A 2 1.95 28.63 10.23
N TYR A 3 3.12 28.45 9.60
CA TYR A 3 3.28 27.48 8.50
C TYR A 3 2.87 26.05 8.92
N SER A 4 3.05 25.70 10.20
CA SER A 4 2.56 24.45 10.80
C SER A 4 1.04 24.26 10.73
N ASP A 5 0.30 25.36 10.65
CA ASP A 5 -1.17 25.35 10.62
C ASP A 5 -1.69 25.16 9.18
N LEU A 6 -0.81 25.34 8.18
CA LEU A 6 -1.10 25.18 6.75
C LEU A 6 -0.65 23.82 6.23
N ILE A 7 0.37 23.21 6.84
CA ILE A 7 0.96 21.98 6.36
C ILE A 7 1.18 21.01 7.54
N GLN A 8 0.29 20.04 7.67
CA GLN A 8 0.44 18.90 8.56
C GLN A 8 0.95 17.71 7.74
N PHE A 9 2.27 17.49 7.74
CA PHE A 9 2.83 16.21 7.35
C PHE A 9 3.38 15.51 8.59
N LYS A 10 3.09 14.21 8.73
CA LYS A 10 3.88 13.37 9.63
C LYS A 10 5.31 13.33 9.07
N PRO A 11 6.35 13.44 9.92
CA PRO A 11 7.72 13.19 9.48
C PRO A 11 7.77 11.87 8.72
N ILE A 12 8.46 11.82 7.58
CA ILE A 12 8.76 10.55 6.92
C ILE A 12 9.75 9.84 7.83
N GLU A 13 9.24 9.02 8.75
CA GLU A 13 10.04 8.14 9.57
C GLU A 13 10.70 7.10 8.67
N SER A 14 12.04 7.18 8.59
CA SER A 14 12.97 6.21 7.99
C SER A 14 12.63 5.69 6.59
N VAL A 15 13.55 4.93 6.00
CA VAL A 15 13.30 4.22 4.75
C VAL A 15 12.29 3.11 5.04
N VAL A 16 11.13 3.14 4.39
CA VAL A 16 10.14 2.05 4.51
C VAL A 16 10.76 0.75 4.01
N GLN A 17 11.06 -0.16 4.93
CA GLN A 17 11.46 -1.53 4.59
C GLN A 17 10.22 -2.36 4.35
N LEU A 18 10.21 -3.16 3.29
CA LEU A 18 9.06 -3.99 2.93
C LEU A 18 8.75 -5.01 4.05
N LEU A 19 9.80 -5.49 4.73
CA LEU A 19 9.70 -6.42 5.85
C LEU A 19 9.08 -5.79 7.11
N ASP A 20 9.15 -4.47 7.28
CA ASP A 20 8.52 -3.81 8.43
C ASP A 20 6.99 -3.89 8.38
N ALA A 21 6.39 -4.16 7.22
CA ALA A 21 4.96 -4.38 7.06
C ALA A 21 4.46 -5.69 7.71
N ASP A 22 5.34 -6.55 8.23
CA ASP A 22 4.95 -7.75 8.97
C ASP A 22 4.68 -7.50 10.46
N LYS A 23 5.12 -6.35 11.02
CA LYS A 23 4.79 -5.99 12.40
C LYS A 23 3.38 -5.38 12.42
N THR A 24 2.44 -5.99 13.12
CA THR A 24 1.01 -5.60 13.06
C THR A 24 0.79 -4.12 13.42
N ALA A 25 1.54 -3.58 14.38
CA ALA A 25 1.46 -2.18 14.79
C ALA A 25 1.96 -1.18 13.73
N SER A 26 2.96 -1.53 12.92
CA SER A 26 3.46 -0.66 11.84
C SER A 26 2.56 -0.72 10.60
N SER A 27 1.87 -1.83 10.36
CA SER A 27 1.03 -2.01 9.16
C SER A 27 -0.10 -0.97 9.07
N GLY A 28 -0.83 -0.69 10.17
CA GLY A 28 -1.86 0.34 10.19
C GLY A 28 -1.32 1.77 10.04
N GLN A 29 -0.13 2.04 10.59
CA GLN A 29 0.54 3.33 10.40
C GLN A 29 0.98 3.52 8.94
N LEU A 30 1.51 2.47 8.31
CA LEU A 30 1.88 2.50 6.89
C LEU A 30 0.66 2.74 6.00
N VAL A 31 -0.46 2.09 6.27
CA VAL A 31 -1.70 2.30 5.49
C VAL A 31 -2.24 3.72 5.68
N SER A 32 -2.34 4.20 6.92
CA SER A 32 -2.89 5.54 7.20
C SER A 32 -2.00 6.69 6.73
N ALA A 33 -0.69 6.50 6.66
CA ALA A 33 0.25 7.52 6.19
C ALA A 33 0.40 7.56 4.66
N PHE A 34 -0.17 6.61 3.92
CA PHE A 34 -0.02 6.57 2.46
C PHE A 34 -1.00 7.53 1.78
N VAL A 35 -0.45 8.53 1.09
CA VAL A 35 -1.25 9.53 0.36
C VAL A 35 -1.41 9.08 -1.09
N ILE A 36 -2.65 9.05 -1.57
CA ILE A 36 -3.02 8.58 -2.90
C ILE A 36 -3.55 9.75 -3.73
N SER A 37 -2.89 10.06 -4.84
CA SER A 37 -3.40 11.03 -5.82
C SER A 37 -4.61 10.48 -6.57
N ASP A 38 -5.44 11.36 -7.13
CA ASP A 38 -6.61 10.94 -7.90
C ASP A 38 -6.24 10.05 -9.11
N GLU A 39 -5.15 10.37 -9.80
CA GLU A 39 -4.64 9.55 -10.91
C GLU A 39 -4.24 8.15 -10.42
N MET A 40 -3.56 8.06 -9.27
CA MET A 40 -3.19 6.78 -8.68
C MET A 40 -4.44 6.01 -8.22
N ALA A 41 -5.44 6.68 -7.65
CA ALA A 41 -6.69 6.06 -7.26
C ALA A 41 -7.40 5.41 -8.46
N GLN A 42 -7.42 6.07 -9.62
CA GLN A 42 -7.97 5.49 -10.86
C GLN A 42 -7.21 4.24 -11.30
N LYS A 43 -5.87 4.28 -11.28
CA LYS A 43 -5.03 3.12 -11.64
C LYS A 43 -5.20 1.95 -10.66
N LEU A 44 -5.29 2.25 -9.36
CA LEU A 44 -5.46 1.25 -8.32
C LEU A 44 -6.81 0.54 -8.44
N THR A 45 -7.89 1.32 -8.55
CA THR A 45 -9.26 0.78 -8.62
C THR A 45 -9.56 0.09 -9.94
N GLY A 46 -9.14 0.68 -11.06
CA GLY A 46 -9.44 0.18 -12.40
C GLY A 46 -8.57 -0.98 -12.87
N PHE A 47 -7.33 -1.10 -12.36
CA PHE A 47 -6.40 -2.12 -12.83
C PHE A 47 -5.82 -2.96 -11.69
N VAL A 48 -5.16 -2.35 -10.70
CA VAL A 48 -4.38 -3.11 -9.72
C VAL A 48 -5.25 -4.02 -8.86
N ILE A 49 -6.30 -3.49 -8.23
CA ILE A 49 -7.19 -4.25 -7.33
C ILE A 49 -7.90 -5.38 -8.07
N THR A 50 -8.18 -5.21 -9.36
CA THR A 50 -8.82 -6.25 -10.19
C THR A 50 -7.95 -7.50 -10.37
N GLN A 51 -6.63 -7.40 -10.14
CA GLN A 51 -5.71 -8.55 -10.22
C GLN A 51 -5.67 -9.36 -8.90
N PHE A 52 -6.34 -8.90 -7.84
CA PHE A 52 -6.39 -9.55 -6.53
C PHE A 52 -7.79 -10.12 -6.21
N GLN A 53 -8.73 -10.08 -7.14
CA GLN A 53 -10.09 -10.60 -6.90
C GLN A 53 -10.16 -12.11 -7.17
N PHE A 54 -10.99 -12.83 -6.41
CA PHE A 54 -11.23 -14.27 -6.55
C PHE A 54 -12.65 -14.61 -7.00
N ASP A 55 -13.49 -13.60 -7.21
CA ASP A 55 -14.92 -13.78 -7.48
C ASP A 55 -15.18 -14.18 -8.94
N GLN A 56 -14.27 -13.84 -9.85
CA GLN A 56 -14.33 -14.19 -11.26
C GLN A 56 -13.07 -14.92 -11.68
N ALA A 57 -13.24 -16.03 -12.41
CA ALA A 57 -12.13 -16.77 -13.01
C ALA A 57 -11.49 -15.92 -14.12
N VAL A 58 -10.33 -15.33 -13.82
CA VAL A 58 -9.53 -14.53 -14.74
C VAL A 58 -8.07 -14.94 -14.65
N ASP A 59 -7.32 -14.68 -15.70
CA ASP A 59 -5.86 -14.84 -15.70
C ASP A 59 -5.22 -13.68 -14.93
N ASN A 60 -5.00 -13.87 -13.64
CA ASN A 60 -4.41 -12.87 -12.74
C ASN A 60 -2.95 -12.61 -13.13
N LYS A 61 -2.60 -11.33 -13.29
CA LYS A 61 -1.28 -10.92 -13.76
C LYS A 61 -0.39 -10.46 -12.62
N GLY A 62 0.91 -10.58 -12.83
CA GLY A 62 1.91 -9.90 -11.99
C GLY A 62 1.87 -8.39 -12.20
N LEU A 63 2.11 -7.63 -11.13
CA LEU A 63 2.27 -6.17 -11.18
C LEU A 63 3.75 -5.80 -10.98
N LEU A 64 4.32 -5.05 -11.93
CA LEU A 64 5.64 -4.45 -11.80
C LEU A 64 5.51 -2.96 -11.50
N VAL A 65 6.00 -2.53 -10.34
CA VAL A 65 6.00 -1.12 -9.93
C VAL A 65 7.35 -0.49 -10.22
N MET A 66 7.41 0.45 -11.15
CA MET A 66 8.62 1.20 -11.52
C MET A 66 8.54 2.65 -11.05
N GLY A 67 9.69 3.23 -10.71
CA GLY A 67 9.78 4.62 -10.29
C GLY A 67 11.10 4.96 -9.58
N ASN A 68 11.42 6.25 -9.52
CA ASN A 68 12.68 6.75 -8.98
C ASN A 68 12.80 6.54 -7.47
N TYR A 69 14.00 6.75 -6.92
CA TYR A 69 14.21 6.71 -5.47
C TYR A 69 13.28 7.72 -4.76
N GLY A 70 12.72 7.33 -3.62
CA GLY A 70 11.86 8.20 -2.81
C GLY A 70 10.41 8.36 -3.32
N THR A 71 9.99 7.72 -4.41
CA THR A 71 8.61 7.85 -4.94
C THR A 71 7.57 6.94 -4.27
N GLY A 72 7.86 6.40 -3.08
CA GLY A 72 6.89 5.62 -2.32
C GLY A 72 6.59 4.20 -2.86
N LYS A 73 7.43 3.63 -3.73
CA LYS A 73 7.20 2.28 -4.30
C LYS A 73 7.08 1.18 -3.24
N SER A 74 8.07 1.08 -2.35
CA SER A 74 8.05 0.10 -1.26
C SER A 74 6.89 0.36 -0.32
N HIS A 75 6.55 1.63 -0.08
CA HIS A 75 5.40 2.02 0.73
C HIS A 75 4.09 1.53 0.10
N LEU A 76 3.87 1.74 -1.21
CA LEU A 76 2.72 1.22 -1.95
C LEU A 76 2.62 -0.31 -1.84
N MET A 77 3.73 -1.02 -2.06
CA MET A 77 3.76 -2.48 -1.93
C MET A 77 3.44 -2.93 -0.50
N SER A 78 3.96 -2.25 0.51
CA SER A 78 3.65 -2.50 1.92
C SER A 78 2.17 -2.26 2.23
N VAL A 79 1.56 -1.20 1.70
CA VAL A 79 0.14 -0.89 1.88
C VAL A 79 -0.75 -1.97 1.27
N ILE A 80 -0.54 -2.28 -0.01
CA ILE A 80 -1.34 -3.30 -0.72
C ILE A 80 -1.20 -4.64 -0.01
N SER A 81 0.04 -5.07 0.26
CA SER A 81 0.32 -6.36 0.89
C SER A 81 -0.24 -6.44 2.32
N SER A 82 -0.28 -5.33 3.06
CA SER A 82 -0.88 -5.31 4.41
C SER A 82 -2.40 -5.45 4.35
N ILE A 83 -3.06 -4.72 3.45
CA ILE A 83 -4.53 -4.76 3.30
C ILE A 83 -5.00 -6.14 2.87
N VAL A 84 -4.36 -6.75 1.87
CA VAL A 84 -4.78 -8.08 1.41
C VAL A 84 -4.55 -9.16 2.46
N LYS A 85 -3.63 -8.95 3.42
CA LYS A 85 -3.35 -9.84 4.55
C LYS A 85 -4.30 -9.63 5.75
N HIS A 86 -4.73 -8.39 6.01
CA HIS A 86 -5.47 -8.00 7.22
C HIS A 86 -6.80 -7.31 6.88
N VAL A 87 -7.91 -7.88 7.35
CA VAL A 87 -9.28 -7.48 6.98
C VAL A 87 -9.69 -6.08 7.44
N ASP A 88 -9.05 -5.56 8.48
CA ASP A 88 -9.39 -4.29 9.14
C ASP A 88 -8.67 -3.08 8.53
N LEU A 89 -7.52 -3.30 7.88
CA LEU A 89 -6.63 -2.22 7.50
C LEU A 89 -7.12 -1.35 6.34
N TRP A 90 -8.04 -1.82 5.49
CA TRP A 90 -8.53 -1.01 4.37
C TRP A 90 -9.24 0.27 4.83
N THR A 91 -9.83 0.26 6.02
CA THR A 91 -10.51 1.41 6.63
C THR A 91 -9.55 2.55 7.01
N TYR A 92 -8.24 2.27 7.07
CA TYR A 92 -7.22 3.26 7.40
C TYR A 92 -6.77 4.06 6.17
N LEU A 93 -7.18 3.68 4.96
CA LEU A 93 -6.84 4.40 3.74
C LEU A 93 -7.52 5.78 3.71
N GLY A 94 -6.74 6.83 3.45
CA GLY A 94 -7.27 8.19 3.35
C GLY A 94 -8.10 8.47 2.08
N ASN A 95 -8.04 7.60 1.06
CA ASN A 95 -8.80 7.74 -0.17
C ASN A 95 -10.00 6.77 -0.19
N SER A 96 -11.22 7.29 -0.04
CA SER A 96 -12.44 6.49 0.09
C SER A 96 -12.70 5.58 -1.12
N LYS A 97 -12.46 6.07 -2.34
CA LYS A 97 -12.65 5.27 -3.57
C LYS A 97 -11.75 4.04 -3.59
N VAL A 98 -10.49 4.21 -3.14
CA VAL A 98 -9.56 3.08 -3.04
C VAL A 98 -9.95 2.16 -1.89
N ALA A 99 -10.34 2.73 -0.74
CA ALA A 99 -10.77 1.97 0.44
C ALA A 99 -11.93 1.01 0.11
N GLU A 100 -13.01 1.52 -0.49
CA GLU A 100 -14.17 0.73 -0.94
C GLU A 100 -13.78 -0.34 -1.96
N ALA A 101 -12.91 -0.02 -2.91
CA ALA A 101 -12.44 -0.99 -3.88
C ALA A 101 -11.59 -2.10 -3.22
N THR A 102 -10.81 -1.77 -2.19
CA THR A 102 -9.97 -2.74 -1.48
C THR A 102 -10.72 -3.64 -0.49
N GLU A 103 -11.90 -3.23 -0.03
CA GLU A 103 -12.72 -4.03 0.91
C GLU A 103 -12.89 -5.48 0.42
N ARG A 104 -13.14 -5.67 -0.87
CA ARG A 104 -13.36 -7.00 -1.46
C ARG A 104 -12.13 -7.91 -1.48
N ILE A 105 -10.92 -7.37 -1.28
CA ILE A 105 -9.67 -8.15 -1.27
C ILE A 105 -9.03 -8.19 0.12
N ALA A 106 -9.55 -7.43 1.08
CA ALA A 106 -8.95 -7.29 2.40
C ALA A 106 -8.99 -8.61 3.18
N GLY A 107 -7.86 -8.98 3.80
CA GLY A 107 -7.75 -10.21 4.60
C GLY A 107 -7.89 -11.54 3.84
N LYS A 108 -7.94 -11.53 2.50
CA LYS A 108 -8.14 -12.75 1.70
C LYS A 108 -6.85 -13.50 1.32
N PHE A 109 -5.68 -12.94 1.63
CA PHE A 109 -4.41 -13.44 1.13
C PHE A 109 -3.44 -13.84 2.25
N LYS A 110 -2.72 -14.94 2.00
CA LYS A 110 -1.43 -15.19 2.66
C LYS A 110 -0.36 -14.44 1.88
N VAL A 111 0.39 -13.60 2.59
CA VAL A 111 1.39 -12.72 1.97
C VAL A 111 2.78 -13.18 2.34
N VAL A 112 3.62 -13.36 1.32
CA VAL A 112 5.07 -13.58 1.45
C VAL A 112 5.79 -12.35 0.94
N ARG A 113 6.74 -11.85 1.73
CA ARG A 113 7.53 -10.67 1.43
C ARG A 113 8.99 -11.07 1.29
N THR A 114 9.63 -10.62 0.21
CA THR A 114 11.04 -10.88 -0.04
C THR A 114 11.69 -9.61 -0.58
N GLU A 115 12.88 -9.33 -0.08
CA GLU A 115 13.77 -8.31 -0.63
C GLU A 115 15.03 -9.02 -1.13
N ILE A 116 15.43 -8.71 -2.36
CA ILE A 116 16.71 -9.17 -2.91
C ILE A 116 17.70 -8.05 -2.60
N GLY A 117 18.52 -8.24 -1.56
CA GLY A 117 19.53 -7.27 -1.18
C GLY A 117 20.61 -7.12 -2.24
N ALA A 118 21.23 -5.94 -2.29
CA ALA A 118 22.57 -5.82 -2.83
C ALA A 118 23.54 -6.46 -1.82
N THR A 119 24.57 -7.12 -2.32
CA THR A 119 25.65 -7.77 -1.55
C THR A 119 26.00 -7.02 -0.27
N THR A 120 26.10 -7.74 0.85
CA THR A 120 26.80 -7.26 2.05
C THR A 120 28.22 -6.87 1.64
N MET A 121 28.52 -5.57 1.62
CA MET A 121 29.89 -5.07 1.72
C MET A 121 30.26 -4.96 3.19
#